data_AF-I3JJV3-F1
#
_entry.id   AF-I3JJV3-F1
#
_cell.length_a   1.000
_cell.length_b   1.000
_cell.length_c   1.000
_cell.angle_alpha   90.00
_cell.angle_beta   90.00
_cell.angle_gamma   90.00
#
_symmetry.space_group_name_H-M   'P 1'
#
loop_
_entity.id
_entity.type
_entity.pdbx_description
1 polymer ?
#
loop_
_entity_poly.entity_id
_entity_poly.type
_entity_poly.pdbx_seq_one_letter_code
_entity_poly.pdbx_strand_id
1 'polypeptide(L)'
;MSATEYIKYHGLLLPPEAHTTESLEYAQNFCVEDTDVFAITYPKSGTIWMQEILPLVLNGGDLTPIHTIPNWERVPWLEEKQLARVVDKLASPRALVSHFPYSLMPPSFCTSKAKVIYVMRNPKDIMVSSYYFHQMAGFLEDPGTFEEFMDKFLEGKVMFGKWTDHVKSWRNSELGDRIMYITYEEMVQDLPASLRHISDFLGCNLTEEVIQKIAEHCSFKSMQNNNMSNFSLIPKVYMDSDKSPFLRKGIAGDWKNHFSSEQLARFTSVISKELEGEELGVCGSEKVDDVL
;
A
#
# COMPACT_ATOMS: atom_id res chain seq x y z
N MET A 1 19.52 -10.80 -18.94
CA MET A 1 19.40 -9.99 -17.72
C MET A 1 19.67 -10.93 -16.57
N SER A 2 20.65 -10.62 -15.71
CA SER A 2 20.99 -11.48 -14.57
C SER A 2 19.79 -11.60 -13.63
N ALA A 3 19.67 -12.71 -12.91
CA ALA A 3 18.66 -12.87 -11.87
C ALA A 3 18.67 -11.63 -10.95
N THR A 4 17.52 -11.02 -10.76
CA THR A 4 17.40 -9.83 -9.89
C THR A 4 17.69 -10.26 -8.46
N GLU A 5 18.86 -9.89 -7.93
CA GLU A 5 19.22 -10.19 -6.54
C GLU A 5 18.48 -9.22 -5.61
N TYR A 6 17.45 -9.71 -4.91
CA TYR A 6 16.78 -8.96 -3.86
C TYR A 6 17.73 -8.62 -2.70
N ILE A 7 17.56 -7.43 -2.14
CA ILE A 7 18.16 -7.09 -0.85
C ILE A 7 17.39 -7.86 0.23
N LYS A 8 18.11 -8.62 1.05
CA LYS A 8 17.54 -9.31 2.22
C LYS A 8 17.67 -8.44 3.45
N TYR A 9 16.54 -8.02 4.02
CA TYR A 9 16.51 -7.16 5.20
C TYR A 9 15.54 -7.72 6.25
N HIS A 10 16.05 -8.15 7.40
CA HIS A 10 15.27 -8.82 8.46
C HIS A 10 14.38 -9.98 7.94
N GLY A 11 14.87 -10.73 6.96
CA GLY A 11 14.14 -11.85 6.33
C GLY A 11 13.21 -11.44 5.19
N LEU A 12 12.99 -10.14 4.95
CA LEU A 12 12.20 -9.64 3.84
C LEU A 12 13.03 -9.50 2.56
N LEU A 13 12.38 -9.67 1.41
CA LEU A 13 12.96 -9.41 0.08
C LEU A 13 12.58 -7.99 -0.35
N LEU A 14 13.57 -7.16 -0.68
CA LEU A 14 13.38 -5.77 -1.09
C LEU A 14 14.01 -5.52 -2.48
N PRO A 15 13.30 -4.88 -3.43
CA PRO A 15 13.84 -4.60 -4.74
C PRO A 15 15.01 -3.59 -4.69
N PRO A 16 16.19 -3.93 -5.25
CA PRO A 16 17.38 -3.08 -5.18
C PRO A 16 17.25 -1.79 -6.00
N GLU A 17 16.34 -1.70 -6.97
CA GLU A 17 16.05 -0.46 -7.69
C GLU A 17 15.55 0.64 -6.76
N ALA A 18 14.65 0.30 -5.82
CA ALA A 18 14.01 1.26 -4.91
C ALA A 18 14.70 1.37 -3.53
N HIS A 19 15.43 0.33 -3.10
CA HIS A 19 16.03 0.24 -1.77
C HIS A 19 17.56 0.14 -1.83
N THR A 20 18.26 0.66 -0.81
CA THR A 20 19.67 0.35 -0.53
C THR A 20 19.86 0.16 0.98
N THR A 21 21.02 -0.37 1.41
CA THR A 21 21.36 -0.40 2.84
C THR A 21 21.26 0.98 3.48
N GLU A 22 21.70 2.03 2.78
CA GLU A 22 21.63 3.41 3.25
C GLU A 22 20.19 3.92 3.36
N SER A 23 19.29 3.57 2.43
CA SER A 23 17.88 3.98 2.54
C SER A 23 17.19 3.27 3.72
N LEU A 24 17.54 2.01 3.98
CA LEU A 24 17.00 1.24 5.10
C LEU A 24 17.53 1.74 6.44
N GLU A 25 18.81 2.09 6.52
CA GLU A 25 19.39 2.73 7.70
C GLU A 25 18.79 4.12 7.95
N TYR A 26 18.57 4.90 6.88
CA TYR A 26 17.86 6.18 6.96
C TYR A 26 16.45 6.00 7.51
N ALA A 27 15.71 5.00 7.01
CA ALA A 27 14.37 4.67 7.47
C ALA A 27 14.32 4.29 8.96
N GLN A 28 15.28 3.50 9.45
CA GLN A 28 15.38 3.13 10.87
C GLN A 28 15.70 4.31 11.79
N ASN A 29 16.46 5.29 11.30
CA ASN A 29 16.83 6.50 12.04
C ASN A 29 15.90 7.69 11.75
N PHE A 30 14.83 7.46 10.98
CA PHE A 30 13.93 8.52 10.56
C PHE A 30 13.23 9.16 11.78
N CYS A 31 13.34 10.49 11.92
CA CYS A 31 12.72 11.21 13.01
C CYS A 31 11.23 11.47 12.72
N VAL A 32 10.38 10.63 13.31
CA VAL A 32 8.92 10.74 13.19
C VAL A 32 8.40 11.90 14.04
N GLU A 33 7.62 12.78 13.43
CA GLU A 33 6.94 13.90 14.08
C GLU A 33 5.56 13.46 14.59
N ASP A 34 5.08 14.11 15.65
CA ASP A 34 3.74 13.84 16.21
C ASP A 34 2.60 14.09 15.21
N THR A 35 2.83 14.97 14.23
CA THR A 35 1.88 15.32 13.18
C THR A 35 2.00 14.45 11.93
N ASP A 36 2.94 13.53 11.85
CA ASP A 36 3.07 12.67 10.68
C ASP A 36 1.86 11.75 10.50
N VAL A 37 1.56 11.46 9.23
CA VAL A 37 0.51 10.52 8.83
C VAL A 37 1.12 9.45 7.94
N PHE A 38 1.00 8.19 8.36
CA PHE A 38 1.46 7.03 7.60
C PHE A 38 0.28 6.29 6.99
N ALA A 39 0.28 6.07 5.68
CA ALA A 39 -0.53 5.03 5.05
C ALA A 39 0.28 3.75 4.90
N ILE A 40 -0.07 2.74 5.70
CA ILE A 40 0.62 1.46 5.76
C ILE A 40 -0.17 0.43 4.98
N THR A 41 0.50 -0.31 4.11
CA THR A 41 -0.16 -1.29 3.24
C THR A 41 0.76 -2.47 3.02
N TYR A 42 0.24 -3.69 2.93
CA TYR A 42 0.99 -4.73 2.21
C TYR A 42 1.03 -4.34 0.71
N PRO A 43 2.11 -4.64 -0.05
CA PRO A 43 2.16 -4.28 -1.44
C PRO A 43 0.91 -4.67 -2.24
N LYS A 44 0.49 -3.78 -3.13
CA LYS A 44 -0.71 -3.94 -3.99
C LYS A 44 -2.06 -3.86 -3.27
N SER A 45 -2.09 -3.34 -2.04
CA SER A 45 -3.33 -3.13 -1.27
C SER A 45 -3.99 -1.74 -1.45
N GLY A 46 -3.47 -0.88 -2.33
CA GLY A 46 -4.05 0.45 -2.59
C GLY A 46 -3.18 1.63 -2.16
N THR A 47 -1.88 1.42 -1.94
CA THR A 47 -0.90 2.46 -1.54
C THR A 47 -0.94 3.69 -2.42
N ILE A 48 -1.00 3.52 -3.74
CA ILE A 48 -1.04 4.63 -4.71
C ILE A 48 -2.31 5.45 -4.57
N TRP A 49 -3.42 4.80 -4.21
CA TRP A 49 -4.68 5.50 -3.94
C TRP A 49 -4.54 6.37 -2.70
N MET A 50 -3.90 5.87 -1.64
CA MET A 50 -3.58 6.67 -0.45
C MET A 50 -2.58 7.80 -0.75
N GLN A 51 -1.58 7.56 -1.60
CA GLN A 51 -0.70 8.63 -2.06
C GLN A 51 -1.48 9.71 -2.82
N GLU A 52 -2.58 9.39 -3.51
CA GLU A 52 -3.47 10.39 -4.12
C GLU A 52 -4.33 11.11 -3.07
N ILE A 53 -4.96 10.35 -2.17
CA ILE A 53 -5.94 10.84 -1.18
C ILE A 53 -5.32 11.72 -0.10
N LEU A 54 -4.26 11.26 0.57
CA LEU A 54 -3.73 11.90 1.78
C LEU A 54 -3.40 13.40 1.61
N PRO A 55 -2.63 13.83 0.60
CA PRO A 55 -2.29 15.24 0.49
C PRO A 55 -3.52 16.09 0.19
N LEU A 56 -4.51 15.58 -0.55
CA LEU A 56 -5.76 16.28 -0.78
C LEU A 56 -6.58 16.42 0.52
N VAL A 57 -6.61 15.38 1.35
CA VAL A 57 -7.31 15.44 2.64
C VAL A 57 -6.63 16.43 3.57
N LEU A 58 -5.29 16.39 3.65
CA LEU A 58 -4.49 17.22 4.56
C LEU A 58 -4.43 18.69 4.15
N ASN A 59 -4.52 19.00 2.84
CA ASN A 59 -4.44 20.37 2.33
C ASN A 59 -5.80 21.04 2.04
N GLY A 60 -6.92 20.40 2.42
CA GLY A 60 -8.26 20.94 2.18
C GLY A 60 -8.77 20.81 0.75
N GLY A 61 -8.26 19.84 0.00
CA GLY A 61 -8.68 19.52 -1.36
C GLY A 61 -8.02 20.37 -2.44
N ASP A 62 -6.85 20.96 -2.16
CA ASP A 62 -6.03 21.62 -3.18
C ASP A 62 -5.42 20.57 -4.12
N LEU A 63 -5.80 20.66 -5.41
CA LEU A 63 -5.42 19.72 -6.45
C LEU A 63 -4.02 20.01 -7.04
N THR A 64 -3.41 21.15 -6.73
CA THR A 64 -2.12 21.51 -7.32
C THR A 64 -1.05 20.43 -7.15
N PRO A 65 -0.85 19.80 -5.97
CA PRO A 65 0.17 18.78 -5.78
C PRO A 65 -0.04 17.55 -6.68
N ILE A 66 -1.28 17.10 -6.87
CA ILE A 66 -1.56 15.87 -7.64
C ILE A 66 -1.35 16.06 -9.15
N HIS A 67 -1.30 17.30 -9.63
CA HIS A 67 -1.07 17.63 -11.03
C HIS A 67 0.36 18.07 -11.34
N THR A 68 1.18 18.32 -10.31
CA THR A 68 2.52 18.92 -10.48
C THR A 68 3.65 18.08 -9.90
N ILE A 69 3.37 17.21 -8.93
CA ILE A 69 4.38 16.43 -8.20
C ILE A 69 4.05 14.93 -8.34
N PRO A 70 4.99 14.10 -8.80
CA PRO A 70 4.80 12.65 -8.83
C PRO A 70 4.46 12.11 -7.44
N ASN A 71 3.57 11.12 -7.37
CA ASN A 71 3.09 10.52 -6.13
C ASN A 71 4.20 10.03 -5.17
N TRP A 72 5.28 9.44 -5.70
CA TRP A 72 6.45 8.98 -4.92
C TRP A 72 7.32 10.10 -4.35
N GLU A 73 7.14 11.35 -4.80
CA GLU A 73 7.76 12.53 -4.19
C GLU A 73 6.81 13.25 -3.24
N ARG A 74 5.51 13.21 -3.56
CA ARG A 74 4.43 13.87 -2.81
C ARG A 74 4.10 13.14 -1.51
N VAL A 75 4.13 11.81 -1.52
CA VAL A 75 3.90 10.93 -0.36
C VAL A 75 4.91 9.78 -0.45
N PRO A 76 6.19 10.00 -0.11
CA PRO A 76 7.24 9.02 -0.34
C PRO A 76 7.11 7.78 0.57
N TRP A 77 7.70 6.68 0.12
CA TRP A 77 7.89 5.49 0.97
C TRP A 77 8.98 5.72 2.01
N LEU A 78 8.72 5.32 3.25
CA LEU A 78 9.65 5.45 4.37
C LEU A 78 10.99 4.74 4.09
N GLU A 79 10.92 3.57 3.46
CA GLU A 79 12.03 2.64 3.26
C GLU A 79 12.85 2.86 1.97
N GLU A 80 12.36 3.72 1.06
CA GLU A 80 12.95 3.89 -0.27
C GLU A 80 13.99 5.02 -0.32
N LYS A 81 14.90 4.92 -1.29
CA LYS A 81 15.95 5.93 -1.57
C LYS A 81 15.41 7.34 -1.75
N GLN A 82 14.16 7.45 -2.23
CA GLN A 82 13.57 8.73 -2.58
C GLN A 82 13.29 9.61 -1.37
N LEU A 83 12.99 9.03 -0.20
CA LEU A 83 12.63 9.78 1.01
C LEU A 83 13.69 10.84 1.37
N ALA A 84 14.95 10.44 1.44
CA ALA A 84 16.06 11.31 1.81
C ALA A 84 16.25 12.51 0.85
N ARG A 85 15.65 12.49 -0.35
CA ARG A 85 15.73 13.58 -1.34
C ARG A 85 14.56 14.56 -1.28
N VAL A 86 13.44 14.14 -0.68
CA VAL A 86 12.18 14.88 -0.75
C VAL A 86 11.63 15.26 0.62
N VAL A 87 12.01 14.58 1.69
CA VAL A 87 11.36 14.76 3.00
C VAL A 87 11.46 16.19 3.54
N ASP A 88 12.59 16.86 3.35
CA ASP A 88 12.79 18.26 3.78
C ASP A 88 11.91 19.26 2.99
N LYS A 89 11.27 18.82 1.91
CA LYS A 89 10.37 19.63 1.07
C LYS A 89 8.90 19.37 1.39
N LEU A 90 8.60 18.38 2.21
CA LEU A 90 7.22 18.06 2.59
C LEU A 90 6.72 19.09 3.60
N ALA A 91 5.51 19.60 3.38
CA ALA A 91 4.84 20.43 4.37
C ALA A 91 4.29 19.55 5.50
N SER A 92 4.39 20.00 6.75
CA SER A 92 3.71 19.35 7.87
C SER A 92 2.20 19.66 7.85
N PRO A 93 1.33 18.69 8.19
CA PRO A 93 1.63 17.29 8.51
C PRO A 93 2.17 16.51 7.30
N ARG A 94 3.30 15.81 7.48
CA ARG A 94 3.92 15.03 6.40
C ARG A 94 3.11 13.75 6.18
N ALA A 95 2.78 13.46 4.93
CA ALA A 95 2.20 12.19 4.54
C ALA A 95 3.29 11.26 4.01
N LEU A 96 3.34 10.04 4.55
CA LEU A 96 4.28 9.00 4.16
C LEU A 96 3.51 7.70 3.89
N VAL A 97 4.07 6.84 3.05
CA VAL A 97 3.59 5.45 2.91
C VAL A 97 4.68 4.49 3.34
N SER A 98 4.31 3.25 3.68
CA SER A 98 5.30 2.18 3.89
C SER A 98 4.67 0.80 3.69
N HIS A 99 5.53 -0.14 3.31
CA HIS A 99 5.29 -1.58 3.27
C HIS A 99 6.00 -2.33 4.39
N PHE A 100 6.66 -1.63 5.32
CA PHE A 100 7.29 -2.27 6.46
C PHE A 100 6.26 -2.91 7.39
N PRO A 101 6.52 -4.13 7.90
CA PRO A 101 5.82 -4.64 9.07
C PRO A 101 6.13 -3.75 10.28
N TYR A 102 5.24 -3.76 11.27
CA TYR A 102 5.33 -2.89 12.45
C TYR A 102 6.70 -2.94 13.14
N SER A 103 7.31 -4.13 13.24
CA SER A 103 8.60 -4.34 13.89
C SER A 103 9.78 -3.64 13.22
N LEU A 104 9.61 -3.14 11.99
CA LEU A 104 10.63 -2.38 11.25
C LEU A 104 10.36 -0.88 11.22
N MET A 105 9.31 -0.40 11.90
CA MET A 105 9.13 1.05 12.06
C MET A 105 10.26 1.65 12.91
N PRO A 106 10.70 2.89 12.63
CA PRO A 106 11.79 3.53 13.37
C PRO A 106 11.43 3.68 14.86
N PRO A 107 12.39 3.60 15.78
CA PRO A 107 12.11 3.71 17.22
C PRO A 107 11.34 4.98 17.62
N SER A 108 11.56 6.11 16.93
CA SER A 108 10.81 7.35 17.20
C SER A 108 9.31 7.25 16.90
N PHE A 109 8.90 6.34 16.01
CA PHE A 109 7.48 6.07 15.73
C PHE A 109 6.75 5.56 16.98
N CYS A 110 7.40 4.69 17.77
CA CYS A 110 6.81 4.11 18.97
C CYS A 110 6.51 5.18 20.03
N THR A 111 7.32 6.24 20.10
CA THR A 111 7.17 7.32 21.08
C THR A 111 6.39 8.53 20.57
N SER A 112 6.12 8.64 19.27
CA SER A 112 5.40 9.78 18.68
C SER A 112 3.88 9.64 18.82
N LYS A 113 3.15 10.67 18.41
CA LYS A 113 1.68 10.65 18.23
C LYS A 113 1.24 10.49 16.78
N ALA A 114 2.18 10.18 15.88
CA ALA A 114 1.89 10.02 14.46
C ALA A 114 0.72 9.05 14.24
N LYS A 115 -0.15 9.40 13.29
CA LYS A 115 -1.34 8.61 12.94
C LYS A 115 -1.00 7.61 11.83
N VAL A 116 -1.69 6.48 11.84
CA VAL A 116 -1.55 5.38 10.89
C VAL A 116 -2.92 5.08 10.28
N ILE A 117 -2.95 4.99 8.96
CA ILE A 117 -4.05 4.42 8.21
C ILE A 117 -3.54 3.11 7.61
N TYR A 118 -3.98 1.99 8.17
CA TYR A 118 -3.64 0.67 7.65
C TYR A 118 -4.67 0.25 6.61
N VAL A 119 -4.25 0.13 5.35
CA VAL A 119 -5.13 -0.35 4.27
C VAL A 119 -4.94 -1.84 4.06
N MET A 120 -5.99 -2.60 4.37
CA MET A 120 -6.08 -4.03 4.08
C MET A 120 -6.76 -4.26 2.73
N ARG A 121 -6.46 -5.37 2.07
CA ARG A 121 -7.14 -5.79 0.84
C ARG A 121 -7.26 -7.31 0.84
N ASN A 122 -8.28 -7.85 0.19
CA ASN A 122 -8.45 -9.29 0.04
C ASN A 122 -7.15 -9.91 -0.54
N PRO A 123 -6.52 -10.90 0.15
CA PRO A 123 -5.23 -11.46 -0.26
C PRO A 123 -5.29 -12.15 -1.63
N LYS A 124 -6.46 -12.61 -2.07
CA LYS A 124 -6.65 -13.21 -3.40
C LYS A 124 -6.50 -12.15 -4.50
N ASP A 125 -7.05 -10.94 -4.30
CA ASP A 125 -6.85 -9.82 -5.22
C ASP A 125 -5.42 -9.26 -5.17
N ILE A 126 -4.79 -9.26 -3.99
CA ILE A 126 -3.38 -8.90 -3.84
C ILE A 126 -2.52 -9.86 -4.66
N MET A 127 -2.74 -11.17 -4.57
CA MET A 127 -2.01 -12.18 -5.34
C MET A 127 -2.11 -11.87 -6.85
N VAL A 128 -3.32 -11.69 -7.38
CA VAL A 128 -3.51 -11.35 -8.81
C VAL A 128 -2.82 -10.05 -9.18
N SER A 129 -2.98 -9.00 -8.37
CA SER A 129 -2.37 -7.71 -8.65
C SER A 129 -0.84 -7.75 -8.56
N SER A 130 -0.29 -8.61 -7.72
CA SER A 130 1.16 -8.80 -7.56
C SER A 130 1.73 -9.60 -8.73
N TYR A 131 1.01 -10.62 -9.21
CA TYR A 131 1.39 -11.40 -10.40
C TYR A 131 1.59 -10.50 -11.63
N TYR A 132 0.60 -9.66 -11.96
CA TYR A 132 0.72 -8.70 -13.07
C TYR A 132 1.79 -7.64 -12.84
N PHE A 133 2.02 -7.24 -11.58
CA PHE A 133 3.09 -6.30 -11.26
C PHE A 133 4.48 -6.92 -11.50
N HIS A 134 4.69 -8.18 -11.17
CA HIS A 134 5.95 -8.89 -11.47
C HIS A 134 6.14 -9.08 -12.98
N GLN A 135 5.07 -9.23 -13.77
CA GLN A 135 5.19 -9.29 -15.23
C GLN A 135 5.72 -7.98 -15.83
N MET A 136 5.25 -6.83 -15.31
CA MET A 136 5.59 -5.50 -15.86
C MET A 136 6.83 -4.86 -15.23
N ALA A 137 7.15 -5.14 -13.97
CA ALA A 137 8.29 -4.55 -13.28
C ALA A 137 9.60 -5.26 -13.65
N GLY A 138 10.44 -4.64 -14.47
CA GLY A 138 11.72 -5.20 -14.95
C GLY A 138 12.76 -5.44 -13.86
N PHE A 139 12.53 -4.89 -12.66
CA PHE A 139 13.36 -5.06 -11.47
C PHE A 139 12.85 -6.13 -10.50
N LEU A 140 11.81 -6.86 -10.86
CA LEU A 140 11.35 -8.03 -10.11
C LEU A 140 11.69 -9.31 -10.88
N GLU A 141 11.70 -10.43 -10.17
CA GLU A 141 11.81 -11.72 -10.85
C GLU A 141 10.58 -12.00 -11.71
N ASP A 142 10.77 -12.76 -12.79
CA ASP A 142 9.66 -13.25 -13.60
C ASP A 142 8.75 -14.11 -12.71
N PRO A 143 7.43 -13.81 -12.67
CA PRO A 143 6.52 -14.55 -11.82
C PRO A 143 6.33 -16.00 -12.26
N GLY A 144 6.67 -16.35 -13.52
CA GLY A 144 6.37 -17.65 -14.10
C GLY A 144 4.87 -17.80 -14.37
N THR A 145 4.36 -19.00 -14.18
CA THR A 145 2.92 -19.29 -14.23
C THR A 145 2.21 -18.75 -12.99
N PHE A 146 0.89 -18.57 -13.09
CA PHE A 146 0.06 -18.15 -11.95
C PHE A 146 0.18 -19.10 -10.75
N GLU A 147 0.30 -20.40 -11.02
CA GLU A 147 0.48 -21.45 -10.01
C GLU A 147 1.82 -21.31 -9.27
N GLU A 148 2.93 -21.19 -10.03
CA GLU A 148 4.27 -21.01 -9.45
C GLU A 148 4.36 -19.72 -8.62
N PHE A 149 3.74 -18.64 -9.10
CA PHE A 149 3.68 -17.39 -8.36
C PHE A 149 2.83 -17.50 -7.09
N MET A 150 1.74 -18.27 -7.13
CA MET A 150 0.92 -18.52 -5.94
C MET A 150 1.73 -19.21 -4.84
N ASP A 151 2.53 -20.21 -5.21
CA ASP A 151 3.39 -20.91 -4.25
C ASP A 151 4.41 -19.96 -3.63
N LYS A 152 5.09 -19.14 -4.44
CA LYS A 152 6.02 -18.11 -3.95
C LYS A 152 5.32 -17.13 -3.00
N PHE A 153 4.12 -16.68 -3.34
CA PHE A 153 3.33 -15.75 -2.53
C PHE A 153 2.98 -16.36 -1.16
N LEU A 154 2.45 -17.60 -1.13
CA LEU A 154 2.09 -18.30 0.10
C LEU A 154 3.31 -18.64 0.97
N GLU A 155 4.45 -18.91 0.36
CA GLU A 155 5.72 -19.14 1.07
C GLU A 155 6.39 -17.84 1.57
N GLY A 156 5.89 -16.66 1.17
CA GLY A 156 6.50 -15.36 1.48
C GLY A 156 7.80 -15.09 0.70
N LYS A 157 8.03 -15.79 -0.41
CA LYS A 157 9.16 -15.59 -1.33
C LYS A 157 8.86 -14.51 -2.36
N VAL A 158 8.24 -13.42 -1.92
CA VAL A 158 7.91 -12.23 -2.71
C VAL A 158 8.36 -10.99 -1.94
N MET A 159 8.33 -9.82 -2.59
CA MET A 159 8.72 -8.59 -1.93
C MET A 159 7.87 -8.33 -0.66
N PHE A 160 8.55 -7.93 0.43
CA PHE A 160 7.95 -7.73 1.75
C PHE A 160 7.34 -8.96 2.45
N GLY A 161 7.67 -10.18 1.99
CA GLY A 161 7.42 -11.41 2.76
C GLY A 161 5.97 -11.89 2.71
N LYS A 162 5.50 -12.54 3.78
CA LYS A 162 4.13 -13.05 3.85
C LYS A 162 3.14 -11.94 4.16
N TRP A 163 2.02 -11.95 3.44
CA TRP A 163 0.89 -11.06 3.73
C TRP A 163 0.33 -11.26 5.15
N THR A 164 0.21 -12.51 5.61
CA THR A 164 -0.31 -12.86 6.93
C THR A 164 0.58 -12.32 8.05
N ASP A 165 1.90 -12.47 7.95
CA ASP A 165 2.86 -11.91 8.90
C ASP A 165 2.78 -10.38 8.95
N HIS A 166 2.65 -9.73 7.78
CA HIS A 166 2.48 -8.28 7.71
C HIS A 166 1.20 -7.81 8.40
N VAL A 167 0.05 -8.44 8.10
CA VAL A 167 -1.24 -8.11 8.73
C VAL A 167 -1.17 -8.30 10.24
N LYS A 168 -0.63 -9.42 10.72
CA LYS A 168 -0.47 -9.68 12.15
C LYS A 168 0.41 -8.64 12.83
N SER A 169 1.52 -8.24 12.20
CA SER A 169 2.44 -7.26 12.79
C SER A 169 1.76 -5.92 13.08
N TRP A 170 0.82 -5.49 12.23
CA TRP A 170 0.13 -4.22 12.36
C TRP A 170 -1.14 -4.27 13.21
N ARG A 171 -1.50 -5.44 13.75
CA ARG A 171 -2.52 -5.59 14.79
C ARG A 171 -1.92 -5.32 16.16
N ASN A 172 -1.48 -4.09 16.35
CA ASN A 172 -0.88 -3.67 17.60
C ASN A 172 -1.87 -2.82 18.41
N SER A 173 -2.40 -3.40 19.50
CA SER A 173 -3.32 -2.72 20.41
C SER A 173 -2.72 -1.48 21.10
N GLU A 174 -1.39 -1.41 21.21
CA GLU A 174 -0.70 -0.26 21.81
C GLU A 174 -0.83 1.02 20.97
N LEU A 175 -1.16 0.89 19.67
CA LEU A 175 -1.43 2.05 18.82
C LEU A 175 -2.75 2.75 19.17
N GLY A 176 -3.70 2.07 19.82
CA GLY A 176 -4.94 2.67 20.29
C GLY A 176 -5.66 3.50 19.22
N ASP A 177 -5.92 4.77 19.51
CA ASP A 177 -6.58 5.74 18.63
C ASP A 177 -5.65 6.34 17.55
N ARG A 178 -4.36 5.97 17.52
CA ARG A 178 -3.41 6.39 16.48
C ARG A 178 -3.53 5.57 15.21
N ILE A 179 -4.26 4.45 15.21
CA ILE A 179 -4.42 3.60 14.02
C ILE A 179 -5.89 3.51 13.60
N MET A 180 -6.14 3.74 12.31
CA MET A 180 -7.40 3.46 11.64
C MET A 180 -7.17 2.32 10.65
N TYR A 181 -8.04 1.32 10.69
CA TYR A 181 -8.09 0.26 9.69
C TYR A 181 -9.15 0.59 8.66
N ILE A 182 -8.81 0.42 7.39
CA ILE A 182 -9.75 0.54 6.26
C ILE A 182 -9.40 -0.52 5.23
N THR A 183 -10.39 -1.02 4.50
CA THR A 183 -10.19 -1.97 3.43
C THR A 183 -10.22 -1.28 2.07
N TYR A 184 -9.47 -1.81 1.10
CA TYR A 184 -9.56 -1.40 -0.29
C TYR A 184 -10.98 -1.56 -0.83
N GLU A 185 -11.68 -2.60 -0.39
CA GLU A 185 -13.05 -2.94 -0.73
C GLU A 185 -14.04 -1.85 -0.28
N GLU A 186 -13.95 -1.37 0.97
CA GLU A 186 -14.76 -0.22 1.47
C GLU A 186 -14.53 1.03 0.61
N MET A 187 -13.28 1.33 0.26
CA MET A 187 -12.95 2.49 -0.57
C MET A 187 -13.50 2.36 -2.00
N VAL A 188 -13.49 1.14 -2.57
CA VAL A 188 -14.10 0.86 -3.89
C VAL A 188 -15.63 1.01 -3.83
N GLN A 189 -16.25 0.55 -2.74
CA GLN A 189 -17.69 0.57 -2.58
C GLN A 189 -18.24 1.99 -2.40
N ASP A 190 -17.63 2.79 -1.53
CA ASP A 190 -18.03 4.17 -1.26
C ASP A 190 -16.81 5.02 -0.86
N LEU A 191 -16.16 5.59 -1.87
CA LEU A 191 -15.02 6.48 -1.67
C LEU A 191 -15.39 7.74 -0.86
N PRO A 192 -16.49 8.47 -1.13
CA PRO A 192 -16.92 9.59 -0.28
C PRO A 192 -17.08 9.22 1.21
N ALA A 193 -17.69 8.08 1.53
CA ALA A 193 -17.81 7.63 2.93
C ALA A 193 -16.44 7.32 3.54
N SER A 194 -15.56 6.68 2.80
CA SER A 194 -14.19 6.41 3.22
C SER A 194 -13.39 7.70 3.45
N LEU A 195 -13.56 8.71 2.59
CA LEU A 195 -12.92 10.02 2.73
C LEU A 195 -13.43 10.79 3.95
N ARG A 196 -14.73 10.71 4.27
CA ARG A 196 -15.28 11.25 5.53
C ARG A 196 -14.58 10.61 6.73
N HIS A 197 -14.51 9.28 6.76
CA HIS A 197 -13.88 8.55 7.86
C HIS A 197 -12.39 8.92 8.01
N ILE A 198 -11.64 8.96 6.90
CA ILE A 198 -10.23 9.41 6.89
C ILE A 198 -10.12 10.86 7.39
N SER A 199 -10.99 11.76 6.92
CA SER A 199 -10.98 13.17 7.31
C SER A 199 -11.24 13.36 8.81
N ASP A 200 -12.22 12.65 9.35
CA ASP A 200 -12.59 12.67 10.77
C ASP A 200 -11.46 12.09 11.62
N PHE A 201 -10.91 10.94 11.21
CA PHE A 201 -9.77 10.32 11.87
C PHE A 201 -8.56 11.23 11.92
N LEU A 202 -8.25 11.96 10.84
CA LEU A 202 -7.14 12.90 10.79
C LEU A 202 -7.44 14.24 11.49
N GLY A 203 -8.71 14.55 11.76
CA GLY A 203 -9.16 15.80 12.38
C GLY A 203 -9.24 16.97 11.38
N CYS A 204 -9.31 16.69 10.08
CA CYS A 204 -9.38 17.68 9.02
C CYS A 204 -10.78 18.29 8.86
N ASN A 205 -11.84 17.54 9.20
CA ASN A 205 -13.24 17.98 9.16
C ASN A 205 -13.65 18.64 7.82
N LEU A 206 -13.39 17.95 6.70
CA LEU A 206 -13.65 18.48 5.36
C LEU A 206 -15.16 18.64 5.11
N THR A 207 -15.54 19.64 4.31
CA THR A 207 -16.94 19.79 3.88
C THR A 207 -17.30 18.73 2.84
N GLU A 208 -18.59 18.42 2.72
CA GLU A 208 -19.08 17.45 1.73
C GLU A 208 -18.70 17.83 0.29
N GLU A 209 -18.66 19.13 -0.02
CA GLU A 209 -18.24 19.62 -1.34
C GLU A 209 -16.77 19.28 -1.62
N VAL A 210 -15.89 19.43 -0.62
CA VAL A 210 -14.48 19.07 -0.74
C VAL A 210 -14.32 17.56 -0.83
N ILE A 211 -15.05 16.78 -0.02
CA ILE A 211 -15.04 15.31 -0.08
C ILE A 211 -15.41 14.83 -1.48
N GLN A 212 -16.48 15.37 -2.06
CA GLN A 212 -16.95 14.94 -3.38
C GLN A 212 -15.94 15.31 -4.49
N LYS A 213 -15.33 16.50 -4.40
CA LYS A 213 -14.25 16.92 -5.28
C LYS A 213 -13.04 15.97 -5.19
N ILE A 214 -12.62 15.61 -3.98
CA ILE A 214 -11.51 14.65 -3.78
C ILE A 214 -11.89 13.29 -4.38
N ALA A 215 -13.11 12.80 -4.13
CA ALA A 215 -13.57 11.51 -4.64
C ALA A 215 -13.53 11.43 -6.18
N GLU A 216 -13.93 12.50 -6.87
CA GLU A 216 -13.88 12.58 -8.33
C GLU A 216 -12.44 12.48 -8.87
N HIS A 217 -11.52 13.24 -8.28
CA HIS A 217 -10.12 13.29 -8.69
C HIS A 217 -9.33 12.04 -8.29
N CYS A 218 -9.69 11.40 -7.18
CA CYS A 218 -9.14 10.12 -6.74
C CYS A 218 -9.84 8.90 -7.36
N SER A 219 -10.77 9.08 -8.31
CA SER A 219 -11.37 7.96 -9.01
C SER A 219 -10.34 7.22 -9.87
N PHE A 220 -10.53 5.91 -10.06
CA PHE A 220 -9.61 5.09 -10.87
C PHE A 220 -9.40 5.68 -12.27
N LYS A 221 -10.48 6.15 -12.92
CA LYS A 221 -10.44 6.76 -14.25
C LYS A 221 -9.62 8.04 -14.25
N SER A 222 -9.79 8.91 -13.25
CA SER A 222 -9.00 10.15 -13.13
C SER A 222 -7.53 9.85 -12.94
N MET A 223 -7.19 8.96 -12.00
CA MET A 223 -5.81 8.58 -11.71
C MET A 223 -5.13 7.88 -12.89
N GLN A 224 -5.83 7.01 -13.62
CA GLN A 224 -5.28 6.32 -14.79
C GLN A 224 -4.83 7.29 -15.89
N ASN A 225 -5.47 8.44 -16.00
CA ASN A 225 -5.14 9.49 -16.96
C ASN A 225 -4.19 10.57 -16.39
N ASN A 226 -3.76 10.44 -15.13
CA ASN A 226 -2.85 11.39 -14.48
C ASN A 226 -1.41 10.85 -14.47
N ASN A 227 -0.54 11.48 -15.25
CA ASN A 227 0.87 11.11 -15.40
C ASN A 227 1.64 11.17 -14.07
N MET A 228 1.19 11.98 -13.11
CA MET A 228 1.77 12.10 -11.78
C MET A 228 1.41 10.94 -10.84
N SER A 229 0.43 10.10 -11.21
CA SER A 229 -0.11 9.05 -10.35
C SER A 229 -0.12 7.66 -11.00
N ASN A 230 -0.09 7.58 -12.34
CA ASN A 230 -0.19 6.33 -13.09
C ASN A 230 1.16 5.66 -13.41
N PHE A 231 2.27 6.23 -12.95
CA PHE A 231 3.65 5.75 -13.18
C PHE A 231 4.14 5.82 -14.64
N SER A 232 3.46 6.54 -15.54
CA SER A 232 3.91 6.68 -16.93
C SER A 232 5.22 7.48 -17.08
N LEU A 233 5.65 8.20 -16.03
CA LEU A 233 6.94 8.89 -15.99
C LEU A 233 8.12 7.95 -15.70
N ILE A 234 7.85 6.73 -15.23
CA ILE A 234 8.89 5.73 -14.99
C ILE A 234 9.31 5.12 -16.35
N PRO A 235 10.63 5.06 -16.67
CA PRO A 235 11.09 4.48 -17.90
C PRO A 235 10.65 3.02 -18.08
N LYS A 236 10.31 2.65 -19.31
CA LYS A 236 9.80 1.31 -19.68
C LYS A 236 10.72 0.15 -19.27
N VAL A 237 12.03 0.39 -19.20
CA VAL A 237 13.01 -0.60 -18.73
C VAL A 237 12.75 -1.04 -17.29
N TYR A 238 12.16 -0.18 -16.46
CA TYR A 238 11.79 -0.49 -15.08
C TYR A 238 10.33 -0.92 -14.96
N MET A 239 9.40 -0.30 -15.71
CA MET A 239 7.98 -0.65 -15.69
C MET A 239 7.42 -0.69 -17.12
N ASP A 240 7.20 -1.90 -17.64
CA ASP A 240 6.73 -2.15 -19.00
C ASP A 240 5.20 -2.18 -19.07
N SER A 241 4.60 -1.03 -19.38
CA SER A 241 3.15 -0.88 -19.52
C SER A 241 2.52 -1.71 -20.64
N ASP A 242 3.30 -2.19 -21.61
CA ASP A 242 2.78 -3.03 -22.70
C ASP A 242 2.48 -4.45 -22.22
N LYS A 243 3.18 -4.91 -21.17
CA LYS A 243 2.87 -6.18 -20.51
C LYS A 243 1.68 -6.06 -19.57
N SER A 244 1.68 -5.03 -18.74
CA SER A 244 0.54 -4.69 -17.87
C SER A 244 0.65 -3.24 -17.45
N PRO A 245 -0.43 -2.43 -17.47
CA PRO A 245 -0.40 -1.07 -16.91
C PRO A 245 -0.35 -1.11 -15.37
N PHE A 246 0.30 -0.13 -14.74
CA PHE A 246 0.44 -0.07 -13.29
C PHE A 246 -0.94 0.03 -12.60
N LEU A 247 -1.77 0.96 -13.07
CA LEU A 247 -3.19 1.07 -12.72
C LEU A 247 -4.01 0.17 -13.65
N ARG A 248 -4.18 -1.10 -13.23
CA ARG A 248 -4.69 -2.19 -14.08
C ARG A 248 -6.22 -2.20 -14.26
N LYS A 249 -6.97 -2.50 -13.20
CA LYS A 249 -8.45 -2.58 -13.24
C LYS A 249 -9.17 -1.74 -12.19
N GLY A 250 -8.56 -1.55 -11.01
CA GLY A 250 -9.16 -0.74 -9.95
C GLY A 250 -10.46 -1.30 -9.36
N ILE A 251 -10.60 -2.62 -9.30
CA ILE A 251 -11.80 -3.30 -8.80
C ILE A 251 -11.46 -4.27 -7.65
N ALA A 252 -12.46 -4.56 -6.84
CA ALA A 252 -12.49 -5.68 -5.90
C ALA A 252 -13.08 -6.93 -6.58
N GLY A 253 -12.54 -8.11 -6.25
CA GLY A 253 -13.03 -9.41 -6.71
C GLY A 253 -12.51 -9.88 -8.07
N ASP A 254 -11.43 -9.30 -8.61
CA ASP A 254 -10.86 -9.76 -9.88
C ASP A 254 -10.25 -11.16 -9.78
N TRP A 255 -9.88 -11.60 -8.58
CA TRP A 255 -9.46 -12.97 -8.30
C TRP A 255 -10.43 -14.04 -8.82
N LYS A 256 -11.74 -13.75 -8.87
CA LYS A 256 -12.77 -14.65 -9.41
C LYS A 256 -12.55 -15.00 -10.89
N ASN A 257 -11.81 -14.16 -11.63
CA ASN A 257 -11.49 -14.39 -13.04
C ASN A 257 -10.16 -15.14 -13.25
N HIS A 258 -9.42 -15.47 -12.19
CA HIS A 258 -8.04 -15.96 -12.29
C HIS A 258 -7.85 -17.30 -11.59
N PHE A 259 -8.45 -17.47 -10.40
CA PHE A 259 -8.31 -18.71 -9.63
C PHE A 259 -9.18 -19.82 -10.22
N SER A 260 -8.59 -21.01 -10.41
CA SER A 260 -9.37 -22.24 -10.49
C SER A 260 -9.97 -22.60 -9.12
N SER A 261 -10.97 -23.48 -9.09
CA SER A 261 -11.57 -23.95 -7.83
C SER A 261 -10.55 -24.65 -6.92
N GLU A 262 -9.60 -25.39 -7.48
CA GLU A 262 -8.55 -26.08 -6.73
C GLU A 262 -7.55 -25.08 -6.12
N GLN A 263 -7.10 -24.11 -6.92
CA GLN A 263 -6.20 -23.04 -6.46
C GLN A 263 -6.86 -22.23 -5.35
N LEU A 264 -8.14 -21.88 -5.52
CA LEU A 264 -8.89 -21.12 -4.53
C LEU A 264 -9.00 -21.88 -3.21
N ALA A 265 -9.31 -23.18 -3.26
CA ALA A 265 -9.41 -24.02 -2.07
C ALA A 265 -8.08 -24.11 -1.32
N ARG A 266 -6.98 -24.34 -2.05
CA ARG A 266 -5.62 -24.38 -1.46
C ARG A 266 -5.24 -23.04 -0.84
N PHE A 267 -5.37 -21.96 -1.60
CA PHE A 267 -5.02 -20.61 -1.14
C PHE A 267 -5.81 -20.24 0.12
N THR A 268 -7.13 -20.43 0.09
CA THR A 268 -8.01 -20.13 1.23
C THR A 268 -7.63 -20.97 2.45
N SER A 269 -7.34 -22.27 2.27
CA SER A 269 -6.93 -23.14 3.37
C SER A 269 -5.61 -22.71 4.01
N VAL A 270 -4.60 -22.36 3.22
CA VAL A 270 -3.30 -21.90 3.75
C VAL A 270 -3.45 -20.59 4.51
N ILE A 271 -4.10 -19.58 3.90
CA ILE A 271 -4.30 -18.27 4.54
C ILE A 271 -5.14 -18.40 5.82
N SER A 272 -6.24 -19.16 5.79
CA SER A 272 -7.08 -19.37 6.98
C SER A 272 -6.28 -20.00 8.11
N LYS A 273 -5.50 -21.05 7.79
CA LYS A 273 -4.65 -21.74 8.77
C LYS A 273 -3.60 -20.82 9.36
N GLU A 274 -2.99 -19.96 8.55
CA GLU A 274 -2.01 -18.99 9.03
C GLU A 274 -2.64 -17.91 9.91
N LEU A 275 -3.91 -17.59 9.73
CA LEU A 275 -4.66 -16.62 10.54
C LEU A 275 -5.44 -17.26 11.70
N GLU A 276 -5.37 -18.58 11.88
CA GLU A 276 -6.03 -19.26 13.01
C GLU A 276 -5.58 -18.67 14.35
N GLY A 277 -6.55 -18.41 15.24
CA GLY A 277 -6.30 -17.81 16.56
C GLY A 277 -6.25 -16.28 16.56
N GLU A 278 -6.35 -15.63 15.40
CA GLU A 278 -6.45 -14.18 15.30
C GLU A 278 -7.93 -13.74 15.27
N GLU A 279 -8.40 -12.98 16.27
CA GLU A 279 -9.72 -12.33 16.18
C GLU A 279 -9.67 -11.21 15.14
N LEU A 280 -10.06 -11.53 13.92
CA LEU A 280 -10.05 -10.61 12.80
C LEU A 280 -11.37 -9.80 12.75
N GLY A 281 -11.62 -8.99 13.78
CA GLY A 281 -12.73 -8.02 13.78
C GLY A 281 -12.25 -6.68 13.23
N VAL A 282 -12.66 -6.30 12.03
CA VAL A 282 -12.54 -4.90 11.60
C VAL A 282 -13.64 -4.13 12.33
N CYS A 283 -13.28 -3.05 13.03
CA CYS A 283 -14.27 -2.21 13.69
C CYS A 283 -15.01 -1.37 12.63
N GLY A 284 -15.99 -1.99 11.98
CA GLY A 284 -16.73 -1.43 10.84
C GLY A 284 -17.28 -2.56 9.96
N SER A 285 -18.52 -2.98 10.24
CA SER A 285 -19.46 -3.82 9.45
C SER A 285 -19.04 -5.13 8.75
N GLU A 286 -17.77 -5.46 8.56
CA GLU A 286 -17.38 -6.71 7.88
C GLU A 286 -16.43 -7.52 8.76
N LYS A 287 -16.79 -8.79 8.99
CA LYS A 287 -15.85 -9.74 9.60
C LYS A 287 -14.75 -9.99 8.59
N VAL A 288 -13.53 -10.32 8.99
CA VAL A 288 -12.52 -10.72 7.99
C VAL A 288 -12.89 -11.99 7.24
N ASP A 289 -13.88 -12.75 7.71
CA ASP A 289 -14.54 -13.78 6.89
C ASP A 289 -15.09 -13.22 5.56
N ASP A 290 -15.41 -11.93 5.48
CA ASP A 290 -15.84 -11.22 4.26
C ASP A 290 -14.64 -10.72 3.41
N VAL A 291 -13.45 -10.57 4.03
CA VAL A 291 -12.18 -10.19 3.36
C VAL A 291 -11.37 -11.40 2.89
N LEU A 292 -11.63 -12.61 3.41
CA LEU A 292 -11.01 -13.87 2.99
C LEU A 292 -11.80 -14.55 1.87
#